data_AF-A0A2S7UVG2-F1
#
_entry.id   AF-A0A2S7UVG2-F1
#
_cell.length_a   1.000
_cell.length_b   1.000
_cell.length_c   1.000
_cell.angle_alpha   90.00
_cell.angle_beta   90.00
_cell.angle_gamma   90.00
#
_symmetry.space_group_name_H-M   'P 1'
#
loop_
_entity.id
_entity.type
_entity.pdbx_description
1 polymer ?
#
loop_
_entity_poly.entity_id
_entity_poly.type
_entity_poly.pdbx_seq_one_letter_code
_entity_poly.pdbx_strand_id
1 'polypeptide(L)'
;MKKVIVLSLTIALTLLAVTSQPSTAAGLINEMQGCQGLIDFLDKKLESASSKYDDDDVTKVREGLGGYNQYIQREIVSPGLLQATGGDKSKADDYQRQVDSYKESLVTQLDARYPQNRLFSDHAVAINNCAKKAVPSGQELEDLKEALNIMLKLAQLN
;
A
#
# COMPACT_ATOMS: atom_id res chain seq x y z
N MET A 1 -1.03 77.94 -17.78
CA MET A 1 -0.11 76.82 -17.52
C MET A 1 -0.22 76.41 -16.05
N LYS A 2 -0.81 75.26 -15.76
CA LYS A 2 -0.77 74.60 -14.43
C LYS A 2 -0.64 73.09 -14.68
N LYS A 3 0.47 72.50 -14.25
CA LYS A 3 0.70 71.06 -14.19
C LYS A 3 0.22 70.55 -12.82
N VAL A 4 -0.57 69.49 -12.79
CA VAL A 4 -0.81 68.65 -11.60
C VAL A 4 -0.89 67.22 -12.13
N ILE A 5 0.26 66.55 -12.24
CA ILE A 5 0.71 65.47 -11.35
C ILE A 5 -0.35 64.35 -11.23
N VAL A 6 -0.16 63.35 -12.08
CA VAL A 6 -0.81 62.04 -12.04
C VAL A 6 -0.28 61.30 -10.81
N LEU A 7 -1.14 61.02 -9.83
CA LEU A 7 -0.83 60.13 -8.73
C LEU A 7 -1.43 58.76 -9.04
N SER A 8 -0.62 57.89 -9.65
CA SER A 8 -0.97 56.50 -9.95
C SER A 8 -1.13 55.72 -8.65
N LEU A 9 -2.37 55.30 -8.34
CA LEU A 9 -2.69 54.44 -7.20
C LEU A 9 -2.52 52.97 -7.62
N THR A 10 -1.34 52.41 -7.40
CA THR A 10 -1.06 50.98 -7.58
C THR A 10 -1.62 50.18 -6.40
N ILE A 11 -2.79 49.57 -6.58
CA ILE A 11 -3.34 48.57 -5.65
C ILE A 11 -2.57 47.27 -5.86
N ALA A 12 -1.67 46.94 -4.94
CA ALA A 12 -0.99 45.65 -4.91
C ALA A 12 -1.97 44.58 -4.41
N LEU A 13 -2.53 43.80 -5.34
CA LEU A 13 -3.33 42.61 -5.06
C LEU A 13 -2.38 41.48 -4.63
N THR A 14 -2.11 41.36 -3.33
CA THR A 14 -1.39 40.21 -2.76
C THR A 14 -2.31 38.99 -2.80
N LEU A 15 -2.18 38.24 -3.88
CA LEU A 15 -2.78 36.92 -4.06
C LEU A 15 -2.16 35.97 -3.01
N LEU A 16 -2.90 35.68 -1.94
CA LEU A 16 -2.62 34.58 -1.02
C LEU A 16 -2.73 33.27 -1.80
N ALA A 17 -1.65 32.88 -2.47
CA ALA A 17 -1.48 31.54 -3.00
C ALA A 17 -1.31 30.59 -1.81
N VAL A 18 -2.44 30.16 -1.24
CA VAL A 18 -2.48 28.97 -0.39
C VAL A 18 -2.22 27.79 -1.34
N THR A 19 -0.94 27.48 -1.57
CA THR A 19 -0.56 26.25 -2.25
C THR A 19 -0.91 25.12 -1.29
N SER A 20 -2.02 24.42 -1.56
CA SER A 20 -2.33 23.16 -0.90
C SER A 20 -1.21 22.18 -1.23
N GLN A 21 -0.24 22.03 -0.32
CA GLN A 21 0.78 21.00 -0.45
C GLN A 21 0.05 19.65 -0.52
N PRO A 22 0.27 18.84 -1.57
CA PRO A 22 -0.28 17.48 -1.58
C PRO A 22 0.25 16.77 -0.34
N SER A 23 -0.67 16.32 0.52
CA SER A 23 -0.31 15.61 1.74
C SER A 23 0.48 14.35 1.37
N THR A 24 1.72 14.25 1.85
CA THR A 24 2.58 13.07 1.67
C THR A 24 1.92 11.78 2.14
N ALA A 25 0.92 11.87 3.02
CA ALA A 25 0.10 10.75 3.48
C ALA A 25 -0.70 10.07 2.34
N ALA A 26 -1.22 10.83 1.38
CA ALA A 26 -2.01 10.27 0.27
C ALA A 26 -1.16 9.39 -0.67
N GLY A 27 0.12 9.74 -0.84
CA GLY A 27 1.05 8.93 -1.63
C GLY A 27 1.32 7.58 -0.98
N LEU A 28 1.59 7.56 0.33
CA LEU A 28 1.89 6.33 1.06
C LEU A 28 0.68 5.38 1.10
N ILE A 29 -0.55 5.89 1.27
CA ILE A 29 -1.77 5.07 1.23
C ILE A 29 -1.88 4.33 -0.11
N ASN A 30 -1.67 5.04 -1.24
CA ASN A 30 -1.75 4.47 -2.57
C ASN A 30 -0.70 3.38 -2.82
N GLU A 31 0.51 3.56 -2.30
CA GLU A 31 1.55 2.53 -2.38
C GLU A 31 1.19 1.32 -1.52
N MET A 32 0.67 1.56 -0.32
CA MET A 32 0.38 0.51 0.64
C MET A 32 -0.87 -0.31 0.29
N GLN A 33 -1.91 0.28 -0.30
CA GLN A 33 -3.01 -0.51 -0.86
C GLN A 33 -2.54 -1.45 -1.97
N GLY A 34 -1.54 -1.03 -2.78
CA GLY A 34 -0.92 -1.90 -3.78
C GLY A 34 -0.18 -3.06 -3.14
N CYS A 35 0.51 -2.81 -2.03
CA CYS A 35 1.15 -3.85 -1.23
C CYS A 35 0.14 -4.83 -0.62
N GLN A 36 -0.99 -4.34 -0.09
CA GLN A 36 -2.06 -5.21 0.41
C GLN A 36 -2.66 -6.06 -0.72
N GLY A 37 -2.88 -5.50 -1.92
CA GLY A 37 -3.36 -6.28 -3.07
C GLY A 37 -2.36 -7.34 -3.55
N LEU A 38 -1.05 -7.06 -3.47
CA LEU A 38 -0.01 -8.06 -3.72
C LEU A 38 -0.04 -9.17 -2.65
N ILE A 39 -0.23 -8.84 -1.38
CA ILE A 39 -0.38 -9.83 -0.31
C ILE A 39 -1.59 -10.72 -0.55
N ASP A 40 -2.76 -10.13 -0.88
CA ASP A 40 -3.98 -10.89 -1.16
C ASP A 40 -3.79 -11.84 -2.36
N PHE A 41 -3.07 -11.41 -3.40
CA PHE A 41 -2.70 -12.27 -4.52
C PHE A 41 -1.83 -13.45 -4.08
N LEU A 42 -0.84 -13.23 -3.21
CA LEU A 42 0.06 -14.27 -2.75
C LEU A 42 -0.62 -15.26 -1.79
N ASP A 43 -1.54 -14.79 -0.95
CA ASP A 43 -2.36 -15.63 -0.08
C ASP A 43 -3.18 -16.62 -0.92
N LYS A 44 -3.89 -16.09 -1.93
CA LYS A 44 -4.60 -16.91 -2.93
C LYS A 44 -3.66 -17.88 -3.65
N LYS A 45 -2.45 -17.43 -3.99
CA LYS A 45 -1.46 -18.26 -4.69
C LYS A 45 -1.03 -19.45 -3.86
N LEU A 46 -0.74 -19.22 -2.58
CA LEU A 46 -0.35 -20.24 -1.61
C LEU A 46 -1.47 -21.26 -1.40
N GLU A 47 -2.73 -20.81 -1.32
CA GLU A 47 -3.89 -21.69 -1.26
C GLU A 47 -3.99 -22.58 -2.50
N SER A 48 -3.84 -22.00 -3.70
CA SER A 48 -3.94 -22.73 -4.97
C SER A 48 -2.79 -23.72 -5.23
N ALA A 49 -1.67 -23.54 -4.53
CA ALA A 49 -0.45 -24.33 -4.68
C ALA A 49 -0.14 -25.18 -3.44
N SER A 50 -1.09 -25.32 -2.50
CA SER A 50 -0.88 -25.99 -1.21
C SER A 50 -0.30 -27.40 -1.36
N SER A 51 -0.74 -28.17 -2.36
CA SER A 51 -0.22 -29.53 -2.60
C SER A 51 1.24 -29.60 -3.05
N LYS A 52 1.88 -28.47 -3.37
CA LYS A 52 3.29 -28.38 -3.80
C LYS A 52 4.24 -28.00 -2.68
N TYR A 53 3.71 -27.44 -1.60
CA TYR A 53 4.49 -26.85 -0.52
C TYR A 53 4.20 -27.58 0.78
N ASP A 54 5.15 -27.50 1.70
CA ASP A 54 4.93 -28.01 3.04
C ASP A 54 3.90 -27.13 3.77
N ASP A 55 2.96 -27.75 4.50
CA ASP A 55 1.88 -27.03 5.17
C ASP A 55 2.39 -26.07 6.26
N ASP A 56 3.49 -26.41 6.93
CA ASP A 56 4.13 -25.54 7.94
C ASP A 56 4.76 -24.31 7.27
N ASP A 57 5.47 -24.52 6.15
CA ASP A 57 6.02 -23.42 5.35
C ASP A 57 4.90 -22.50 4.84
N VAL A 58 3.80 -23.05 4.30
CA VAL A 58 2.65 -22.25 3.83
C VAL A 58 2.03 -21.46 4.98
N THR A 59 1.83 -22.09 6.13
CA THR A 59 1.23 -21.45 7.32
C THR A 59 2.07 -20.26 7.76
N LYS A 60 3.39 -20.43 7.92
CA LYS A 60 4.31 -19.37 8.33
C LYS A 60 4.33 -18.19 7.35
N VAL A 61 4.30 -18.47 6.05
CA VAL A 61 4.23 -17.41 5.03
C VAL A 61 2.92 -16.64 5.17
N ARG A 62 1.78 -17.32 5.29
CA ARG A 62 0.47 -16.67 5.43
C ARG A 62 0.38 -15.86 6.72
N GLU A 63 0.93 -16.36 7.83
CA GLU A 63 1.00 -15.64 9.10
C GLU A 63 1.82 -14.35 8.97
N GLY A 64 3.06 -14.43 8.46
CA GLY A 64 3.91 -13.25 8.31
C GLY A 64 3.35 -12.21 7.33
N LEU A 65 2.79 -12.64 6.19
CA LEU A 65 2.13 -11.74 5.25
C LEU A 65 0.83 -11.15 5.83
N GLY A 66 0.04 -11.95 6.54
CA GLY A 66 -1.18 -11.52 7.20
C GLY A 66 -0.92 -10.47 8.29
N GLY A 67 0.10 -10.69 9.13
CA GLY A 67 0.54 -9.72 10.13
C GLY A 67 0.98 -8.41 9.50
N TYR A 68 1.76 -8.46 8.42
CA TYR A 68 2.15 -7.26 7.70
C TYR A 68 0.97 -6.53 7.04
N ASN A 69 0.00 -7.26 6.48
CA ASN A 69 -1.23 -6.68 5.92
C ASN A 69 -2.05 -5.93 6.99
N GLN A 70 -2.17 -6.52 8.19
CA GLN A 70 -2.84 -5.90 9.34
C GLN A 70 -2.10 -4.67 9.84
N TYR A 71 -0.77 -4.71 9.92
CA TYR A 71 0.06 -3.54 10.22
C TYR A 71 -0.20 -2.40 9.23
N ILE A 72 -0.17 -2.67 7.92
CA ILE A 72 -0.46 -1.66 6.89
C ILE A 72 -1.85 -1.04 7.12
N GLN A 73 -2.87 -1.88 7.33
CA GLN A 73 -4.23 -1.40 7.53
C GLN A 73 -4.35 -0.51 8.76
N ARG A 74 -3.78 -0.95 9.88
CA ARG A 74 -3.91 -0.31 11.19
C ARG A 74 -3.11 0.98 11.30
N GLU A 75 -1.88 0.99 10.82
CA GLU A 75 -0.95 2.10 11.03
C GLU A 75 -0.98 3.12 9.88
N ILE A 76 -1.47 2.74 8.70
CA ILE A 76 -1.32 3.56 7.49
C ILE A 76 -2.66 3.82 6.80
N VAL A 77 -3.33 2.77 6.33
CA VAL A 77 -4.52 2.93 5.47
C VAL A 77 -5.67 3.51 6.27
N SER A 78 -6.12 2.87 7.36
CA SER A 78 -7.25 3.36 8.14
C SER A 78 -7.02 4.78 8.69
N PRO A 79 -5.88 5.09 9.35
CA PRO A 79 -5.63 6.45 9.85
C PRO A 79 -5.49 7.47 8.73
N GLY A 80 -4.84 7.09 7.63
CA GLY A 80 -4.63 7.96 6.47
C GLY A 80 -5.93 8.32 5.76
N LEU A 81 -6.84 7.36 5.58
CA LEU A 81 -8.16 7.59 5.01
C LEU A 81 -8.99 8.50 5.90
N LEU A 82 -9.00 8.25 7.21
CA LEU A 82 -9.71 9.09 8.18
C LEU A 82 -9.17 10.53 8.18
N GLN A 83 -7.85 10.70 8.09
CA GLN A 83 -7.23 12.01 7.97
C GLN A 83 -7.62 12.71 6.66
N ALA A 84 -7.59 11.99 5.53
CA ALA A 84 -7.93 12.53 4.22
C ALA A 84 -9.39 13.00 4.10
N THR A 85 -10.29 12.44 4.90
CA THR A 85 -11.70 12.84 4.96
C THR A 85 -12.01 13.85 6.05
N GLY A 86 -10.99 14.39 6.73
CA GLY A 86 -11.15 15.35 7.81
C GLY A 86 -11.82 14.76 9.06
N GLY A 87 -11.66 13.45 9.29
CA GLY A 87 -12.28 12.74 10.41
C GLY A 87 -13.68 12.20 10.11
N ASP A 88 -14.21 12.40 8.90
CA ASP A 88 -15.51 11.86 8.49
C ASP A 88 -15.40 10.34 8.26
N LYS A 89 -15.89 9.57 9.23
CA LYS A 89 -15.86 8.11 9.20
C LYS A 89 -16.65 7.54 8.02
N SER A 90 -17.80 8.10 7.67
CA SER A 90 -18.62 7.58 6.57
C SER A 90 -17.88 7.71 5.24
N LYS A 91 -17.23 8.85 5.01
CA LYS A 91 -16.39 9.04 3.81
C LYS A 91 -15.13 8.18 3.84
N ALA A 92 -14.53 7.97 5.02
CA ALA A 92 -13.38 7.09 5.15
C ALA A 92 -13.76 5.64 4.78
N ASP A 93 -14.93 5.19 5.20
CA ASP A 93 -15.49 3.89 4.83
C ASP A 93 -15.78 3.80 3.31
N ASP A 94 -16.28 4.89 2.69
CA ASP A 94 -16.41 4.98 1.22
C ASP A 94 -15.07 4.85 0.50
N TYR A 95 -14.01 5.44 1.04
CA TYR A 95 -12.67 5.35 0.47
C TYR A 95 -12.06 3.96 0.72
N GLN A 96 -12.31 3.33 1.86
CA GLN A 96 -11.90 1.95 2.11
C GLN A 96 -12.51 0.99 1.08
N ARG A 97 -13.78 1.16 0.72
CA ARG A 97 -14.39 0.36 -0.36
C ARG A 97 -13.69 0.53 -1.70
N GLN A 98 -13.17 1.72 -2.00
CA GLN A 98 -12.39 1.96 -3.22
C GLN A 98 -11.01 1.30 -3.13
N VAL A 99 -10.36 1.34 -1.97
CA VAL A 99 -9.13 0.58 -1.70
C VAL A 99 -9.36 -0.91 -1.94
N ASP A 100 -10.43 -1.47 -1.38
CA ASP A 100 -10.76 -2.89 -1.51
C ASP A 100 -11.03 -3.28 -2.97
N SER A 101 -11.84 -2.48 -3.68
CA SER A 101 -12.11 -2.69 -5.12
C SER A 101 -10.82 -2.62 -5.96
N TYR A 102 -9.91 -1.70 -5.63
CA TYR A 102 -8.62 -1.60 -6.30
C TYR A 102 -7.78 -2.86 -6.05
N LYS A 103 -7.69 -3.34 -4.81
CA LYS A 103 -6.96 -4.56 -4.46
C LYS A 103 -7.47 -5.77 -5.23
N GLU A 104 -8.79 -5.97 -5.32
CA GLU A 104 -9.40 -7.04 -6.11
C GLU A 104 -9.02 -6.96 -7.60
N SER A 105 -9.03 -5.74 -8.16
CA SER A 105 -8.61 -5.52 -9.55
C SER A 105 -7.13 -5.87 -9.76
N LEU A 106 -6.28 -5.62 -8.76
CA LEU A 106 -4.86 -5.92 -8.80
C LEU A 106 -4.61 -7.44 -8.72
N VAL A 107 -5.33 -8.14 -7.83
CA VAL A 107 -5.29 -9.61 -7.76
C VAL A 107 -5.65 -10.23 -9.11
N THR A 108 -6.73 -9.75 -9.75
CA THR A 108 -7.15 -10.22 -11.08
C THR A 108 -6.06 -10.02 -12.14
N GLN A 109 -5.40 -8.86 -12.15
CA GLN A 109 -4.32 -8.57 -13.08
C GLN A 109 -3.07 -9.42 -12.82
N LEU A 110 -2.72 -9.65 -11.55
CA LEU A 110 -1.59 -10.47 -11.16
C LEU A 110 -1.84 -11.95 -11.47
N ASP A 111 -3.05 -12.46 -11.27
CA ASP A 111 -3.45 -13.81 -11.68
C ASP A 111 -3.28 -14.03 -13.18
N ALA A 112 -3.73 -13.06 -13.99
CA ALA A 112 -3.56 -13.12 -15.45
C ALA A 112 -2.08 -13.09 -15.86
N ARG A 113 -1.25 -12.34 -15.15
CA ARG A 113 0.20 -12.23 -15.40
C ARG A 113 0.97 -13.49 -14.96
N TYR A 114 0.56 -14.10 -13.86
CA TYR A 114 1.23 -15.24 -13.25
C TYR A 114 0.27 -16.43 -13.15
N PRO A 115 -0.12 -17.07 -14.27
CA PRO A 115 -1.10 -18.16 -14.25
C PRO A 115 -0.56 -19.46 -13.63
N GLN A 116 0.76 -19.60 -13.46
CA GLN A 116 1.38 -20.83 -12.96
C GLN A 116 1.13 -20.98 -11.45
N ASN A 117 0.67 -22.13 -10.98
CA ASN A 117 0.48 -22.40 -9.54
C ASN A 117 1.82 -22.64 -8.84
N ARG A 118 2.60 -21.57 -8.67
CA ARG A 118 3.85 -21.50 -7.92
C ARG A 118 4.17 -20.06 -7.51
N LEU A 119 5.07 -19.91 -6.54
CA LEU A 119 5.74 -18.67 -6.24
C LEU A 119 6.96 -18.45 -7.14
N PHE A 120 7.29 -17.17 -7.34
CA PHE A 120 8.52 -16.70 -7.97
C PHE A 120 9.31 -15.87 -6.99
N SER A 121 10.65 -15.85 -7.09
CA SER A 121 11.50 -15.07 -6.19
C SER A 121 11.16 -13.58 -6.19
N ASP A 122 10.72 -13.06 -7.34
CA ASP A 122 10.28 -11.66 -7.49
C ASP A 122 9.10 -11.30 -6.60
N HIS A 123 8.27 -12.27 -6.20
CA HIS A 123 7.20 -12.03 -5.24
C HIS A 123 7.74 -11.66 -3.86
N ALA A 124 8.76 -12.39 -3.37
CA ALA A 124 9.42 -12.08 -2.10
C ALA A 124 10.13 -10.72 -2.17
N VAL A 125 10.79 -10.42 -3.30
CA VAL A 125 11.42 -9.11 -3.54
C VAL A 125 10.39 -7.99 -3.52
N ALA A 126 9.23 -8.18 -4.15
CA ALA A 126 8.17 -7.18 -4.18
C ALA A 126 7.60 -6.91 -2.77
N ILE A 127 7.38 -7.95 -1.95
CA ILE A 127 6.96 -7.77 -0.55
C ILE A 127 8.06 -7.09 0.28
N ASN A 128 9.32 -7.44 0.10
CA ASN A 128 10.43 -6.75 0.78
C ASN A 128 10.49 -5.26 0.39
N ASN A 129 10.19 -4.92 -0.86
CA ASN A 129 10.12 -3.53 -1.31
C ASN A 129 8.91 -2.79 -0.69
N CYS A 130 7.80 -3.48 -0.43
CA CYS A 130 6.71 -2.94 0.37
C CYS A 130 7.17 -2.67 1.81
N ALA A 131 7.80 -3.65 2.46
CA ALA A 131 8.30 -3.53 3.83
C ALA A 131 9.28 -2.36 3.99
N LYS A 132 10.10 -2.06 2.98
CA LYS A 132 11.00 -0.88 3.00
C LYS A 132 10.26 0.46 2.99
N LYS A 133 9.07 0.54 2.41
CA LYS A 133 8.24 1.75 2.40
C LYS A 133 7.53 1.96 3.73
N ALA A 134 7.15 0.85 4.37
CA ALA A 134 6.50 0.84 5.67
C ALA A 134 6.97 -0.37 6.48
N VAL A 135 7.89 -0.13 7.41
CA VAL A 135 8.60 -1.17 8.15
C VAL A 135 7.81 -1.51 9.43
N PRO A 136 7.27 -2.73 9.58
CA PRO A 136 6.70 -3.17 10.85
C PRO A 136 7.80 -3.32 11.91
N SER A 137 7.42 -3.54 13.17
CA SER A 137 8.39 -3.67 14.26
C SER A 137 8.05 -4.85 15.17
N GLY A 138 9.01 -5.27 15.99
CA GLY A 138 8.79 -6.38 16.93
C GLY A 138 8.49 -7.68 16.19
N GLN A 139 7.55 -8.46 16.71
CA GLN A 139 7.21 -9.78 16.18
C GLN A 139 6.69 -9.71 14.74
N GLU A 140 5.88 -8.70 14.38
CA GLU A 140 5.38 -8.51 13.01
C GLU A 140 6.52 -8.37 11.99
N LEU A 141 7.68 -7.81 12.38
CA LEU A 141 8.85 -7.72 11.51
C LEU A 141 9.59 -9.06 11.39
N GLU A 142 9.74 -9.80 12.49
CA GLU A 142 10.43 -11.08 12.47
C GLU A 142 9.63 -12.13 11.70
N ASP A 143 8.31 -12.19 11.89
CA ASP A 143 7.41 -13.07 11.14
C ASP A 143 7.46 -12.74 9.63
N LEU A 144 7.50 -11.45 9.27
CA LEU A 144 7.62 -11.03 7.87
C LEU A 144 8.98 -11.44 7.27
N LYS A 145 10.07 -11.31 8.02
CA LYS A 145 11.40 -11.77 7.55
C LYS A 145 11.44 -13.27 7.34
N GLU A 146 10.86 -14.05 8.26
CA GLU A 146 10.74 -15.49 8.13
C GLU A 146 9.93 -15.85 6.88
N ALA A 147 8.74 -15.25 6.72
CA ALA A 147 7.90 -15.44 5.54
C ALA A 147 8.64 -15.14 4.24
N LEU A 148 9.39 -14.03 4.16
CA LEU A 148 10.18 -13.68 2.98
C LEU A 148 11.25 -14.72 2.64
N ASN A 149 11.96 -15.26 3.63
CA ASN A 149 12.95 -16.31 3.43
C ASN A 149 12.30 -17.61 2.96
N ILE A 150 11.15 -17.98 3.54
CA ILE A 150 10.39 -19.16 3.13
C ILE A 150 9.87 -18.98 1.70
N MET A 151 9.34 -17.81 1.33
CA MET A 151 8.91 -17.53 -0.05
C MET A 151 10.05 -17.74 -1.06
N LEU A 152 11.28 -17.33 -0.74
CA LEU A 152 12.46 -17.57 -1.58
C LEU A 152 12.79 -19.07 -1.69
N LYS A 153 12.70 -19.82 -0.59
CA LYS A 153 12.84 -21.28 -0.59
C LYS A 153 11.78 -21.94 -1.47
N LEU A 154 10.50 -21.60 -1.28
CA LEU A 154 9.37 -22.18 -2.03
C LEU A 154 9.43 -21.85 -3.53
N ALA A 155 9.96 -20.67 -3.90
CA ALA A 155 10.13 -20.29 -5.30
C ALA A 155 11.13 -21.17 -6.07
N GLN A 156 12.05 -21.85 -5.37
CA GLN A 156 13.05 -22.75 -5.94
C GLN A 156 12.52 -24.18 -6.13
N LEU A 157 11.42 -24.54 -5.46
CA LEU A 157 10.75 -25.82 -5.64
C LEU A 157 9.95 -25.76 -6.95
N ASN A 158 10.38 -26.50 -7.96
CA ASN A 158 9.76 -26.52 -9.30
C ASN A 158 8.56 -27.46 -9.36
#